data_AF-A0A0F2LN55-F1
#
_entry.id   AF-A0A0F2LN55-F1
#
_cell.length_a   1.000
_cell.length_b   1.000
_cell.length_c   1.000
_cell.angle_alpha   90.00
_cell.angle_beta   90.00
_cell.angle_gamma   90.00
#
_symmetry.space_group_name_H-M   'P 1'
#
loop_
_entity.id
_entity.type
_entity.pdbx_description
1 polymer ?
#
loop_
_entity_poly.entity_id
_entity_poly.type
_entity_poly.pdbx_seq_one_letter_code
_entity_poly.pdbx_strand_id
1 'polypeptide(L)'
;DEPFANLDREAVSMVKEILPLGSLIAEHRTREIRDLVDRVYLIDEGKVEEISREKLYDEIFLKSKGLRGFKLTREREAKLGDVVLEFQAKGMTLRLREREVLCLVGKNGVGKTTTLKSLVGKAFVIFQNPDLQFFHATVREEVKGDEALELFGLKDKAEKSPYALSYGEKMRVLIASAFSSKSKVIALDEPSTGMDGESLISFQKMIDLLVQENRSIIIATHDEDIIGLCDTVVNLEK
;
A
#
# COMPACT_ATOMS: atom_id res chain seq x y z
N ASP A 1 -3.31 21.53 -0.35
CA ASP A 1 -3.28 20.51 0.71
C ASP A 1 -3.38 19.16 0.02
N GLU A 2 -2.34 18.33 0.14
CA GLU A 2 -2.15 17.03 -0.52
C GLU A 2 -2.50 16.95 -2.03
N PRO A 3 -1.97 17.85 -2.89
CA PRO A 3 -2.31 17.91 -4.32
C PRO A 3 -1.90 16.67 -5.13
N PHE A 4 -1.00 15.81 -4.62
CA PHE A 4 -0.51 14.64 -5.34
C PHE A 4 -1.13 13.31 -4.87
N ALA A 5 -2.09 13.35 -3.95
CA ALA A 5 -2.81 12.16 -3.50
C ALA A 5 -3.54 11.49 -4.68
N ASN A 6 -3.48 10.15 -4.77
CA ASN A 6 -4.15 9.33 -5.80
C ASN A 6 -3.73 9.58 -7.27
N LEU A 7 -2.70 10.38 -7.52
CA LEU A 7 -2.22 10.68 -8.86
C LEU A 7 -1.11 9.70 -9.28
N ASP A 8 -1.18 9.26 -10.55
CA ASP A 8 -0.07 8.57 -11.20
C ASP A 8 1.01 9.57 -11.66
N ARG A 9 2.16 9.06 -12.12
CA ARG A 9 3.31 9.91 -12.49
C ARG A 9 2.99 10.98 -13.53
N GLU A 10 2.11 10.69 -14.48
CA GLU A 10 1.76 11.61 -15.56
C GLU A 10 0.90 12.76 -15.02
N ALA A 11 -0.14 12.43 -14.24
CA ALA A 11 -0.97 13.43 -13.59
C ALA A 11 -0.17 14.29 -12.60
N VAL A 12 0.77 13.69 -11.85
CA VAL A 12 1.67 14.44 -10.97
C VAL A 12 2.51 15.46 -11.75
N SER A 13 3.06 15.09 -12.92
CA SER A 13 3.82 16.01 -13.77
C SER A 13 2.97 17.20 -14.23
N MET A 14 1.73 16.94 -14.66
CA MET A 14 0.81 17.99 -15.09
C MET A 14 0.49 18.98 -13.96
N VAL A 15 0.28 18.47 -12.73
CA VAL A 15 0.03 19.33 -11.57
C VAL A 15 1.26 20.21 -11.27
N LYS A 16 2.47 19.66 -11.36
CA LYS A 16 3.70 20.43 -11.13
C LYS A 16 3.86 21.60 -12.11
N GLU A 17 3.44 21.45 -13.37
CA GLU A 17 3.54 22.49 -14.40
C GLU A 17 2.60 23.68 -14.17
N ILE A 18 1.47 23.47 -13.51
CA ILE A 18 0.44 24.50 -13.31
C ILE A 18 0.51 25.19 -11.95
N LEU A 19 1.40 24.75 -11.05
CA LEU A 19 1.52 25.30 -9.70
C LEU A 19 2.06 26.75 -9.75
N PRO A 20 1.31 27.76 -9.26
CA PRO A 20 1.75 29.15 -9.29
C PRO A 20 2.98 29.39 -8.40
N LEU A 21 3.76 30.41 -8.75
CA LEU A 21 4.81 30.93 -7.87
C LEU A 21 4.19 31.47 -6.56
N GLY A 22 4.88 31.25 -5.44
CA GLY A 22 4.39 31.63 -4.11
C GLY A 22 3.36 30.67 -3.51
N SER A 23 3.19 29.47 -4.08
CA SER A 23 2.31 28.44 -3.54
C SER A 23 2.83 27.86 -2.22
N LEU A 24 1.93 27.62 -1.27
CA LEU A 24 2.18 26.80 -0.08
C LEU A 24 1.61 25.40 -0.31
N ILE A 25 2.45 24.38 -0.14
CA ILE A 25 2.09 22.97 -0.38
C ILE A 25 2.27 22.20 0.92
N ALA A 26 1.19 21.59 1.40
CA ALA A 26 1.22 20.59 2.47
C ALA A 26 1.17 19.20 1.82
N GLU A 27 2.15 18.36 2.13
CA GLU A 27 2.32 17.02 1.53
C GLU A 27 3.12 16.12 2.46
N HIS A 28 2.77 14.84 2.48
CA HIS A 28 3.58 13.79 3.10
C HIS A 28 4.36 12.98 2.05
N ARG A 29 4.06 13.13 0.74
CA ARG A 29 4.78 12.50 -0.39
C ARG A 29 6.01 13.31 -0.81
N THR A 30 7.07 13.27 0.01
CA THR A 30 8.23 14.16 -0.18
C THR A 30 8.93 14.01 -1.54
N ARG A 31 8.92 12.81 -2.14
CA ARG A 31 9.51 12.59 -3.48
C ARG A 31 8.91 13.50 -4.55
N GLU A 32 7.62 13.83 -4.44
CA GLU A 32 6.97 14.65 -5.45
C GLU A 32 7.30 16.13 -5.32
N ILE A 33 7.49 16.61 -4.09
CA ILE A 33 7.73 18.03 -3.81
C ILE A 33 9.20 18.41 -3.74
N ARG A 34 10.10 17.46 -3.46
CA ARG A 34 11.53 17.75 -3.19
C ARG A 34 12.26 18.42 -4.33
N ASP A 35 11.73 18.40 -5.55
CA ASP A 35 12.30 19.06 -6.72
C ASP A 35 11.64 20.40 -7.07
N LEU A 36 10.51 20.70 -6.42
CA LEU A 36 9.65 21.86 -6.69
C LEU A 36 9.81 22.98 -5.64
N VAL A 37 10.15 22.63 -4.39
CA VAL A 37 10.10 23.56 -3.26
C VAL A 37 11.41 24.31 -3.03
N ASP A 38 11.29 25.59 -2.66
CA ASP A 38 12.42 26.45 -2.27
C ASP A 38 12.71 26.38 -0.77
N ARG A 39 11.67 26.25 0.06
CA ARG A 39 11.73 26.20 1.53
C ARG A 39 10.85 25.07 2.04
N VAL A 40 11.28 24.44 3.13
CA VAL A 40 10.58 23.29 3.71
C VAL A 40 10.34 23.54 5.19
N TYR A 41 9.10 23.36 5.61
CA TYR A 41 8.71 23.40 7.01
C TYR A 41 8.18 22.03 7.42
N LEU A 42 8.76 21.47 8.48
CA LEU A 42 8.24 20.27 9.11
C LEU A 42 7.20 20.67 10.15
N ILE A 43 6.03 20.03 10.07
CA ILE A 43 5.03 20.07 11.13
C ILE A 43 5.12 18.73 11.86
N ASP A 44 5.55 18.76 13.12
CA ASP A 44 5.72 17.55 13.92
C ASP A 44 5.37 17.83 15.38
N GLU A 45 4.56 16.97 15.99
CA GLU A 45 4.04 17.11 17.37
C GLU A 45 3.50 18.53 17.70
N GLY A 46 2.82 19.16 16.74
CA GLY A 46 2.26 20.51 16.89
C GLY A 46 3.27 21.66 16.84
N LYS A 47 4.55 21.37 16.51
CA LYS A 47 5.59 22.37 16.26
C LYS A 47 5.81 22.53 14.77
N VAL A 48 6.23 23.73 14.37
CA VAL A 48 6.61 24.05 12.99
C VAL A 48 8.06 24.49 13.00
N GLU A 49 8.92 23.80 12.25
CA GLU A 49 10.34 24.13 12.12
C GLU A 49 10.76 24.18 10.65
N GLU A 50 11.58 25.18 10.29
CA GLU A 50 12.18 25.22 8.96
C GLU A 50 13.33 24.21 8.90
N ILE A 51 13.31 23.33 7.90
CA ILE A 51 14.33 22.30 7.67
C ILE A 51 15.00 22.53 6.33
N SER A 52 16.23 22.01 6.18
CA SER A 52 16.92 22.07 4.90
C SER A 52 16.31 21.06 3.91
N ARG A 53 16.28 21.43 2.62
CA ARG A 53 15.67 20.61 1.56
C ARG A 53 16.34 19.25 1.39
N GLU A 54 17.63 19.15 1.74
CA GLU A 54 18.43 17.93 1.73
C GLU A 54 17.82 16.85 2.64
N LYS A 55 17.10 17.24 3.71
CA LYS A 55 16.38 16.29 4.57
C LYS A 55 15.30 15.50 3.84
N LEU A 56 14.74 16.03 2.75
CA LEU A 56 13.76 15.32 1.92
C LEU A 56 14.37 14.14 1.12
N TYR A 57 15.70 13.98 1.14
CA TYR A 57 16.41 12.88 0.51
C TYR A 57 16.95 11.85 1.52
N ASP A 58 16.91 12.17 2.81
CA ASP A 58 17.40 11.31 3.89
C ASP A 58 16.30 10.32 4.30
N GLU A 59 16.38 9.09 3.81
CA GLU A 59 15.37 8.06 4.11
C GLU A 59 15.24 7.75 5.61
N ILE A 60 16.33 7.86 6.39
CA ILE A 60 16.28 7.63 7.84
C ILE A 60 15.47 8.73 8.50
N PHE A 61 15.72 9.98 8.11
CA PHE A 61 14.93 11.11 8.56
C PHE A 61 13.45 10.98 8.17
N LEU A 62 13.16 10.70 6.91
CA LEU A 62 11.78 10.53 6.43
C LEU A 62 11.02 9.47 7.22
N LYS A 63 11.62 8.28 7.41
CA LYS A 63 11.05 7.20 8.22
C LYS A 63 10.81 7.64 9.67
N SER A 64 11.75 8.38 10.27
CA SER A 64 11.64 8.85 11.65
C SER A 64 10.54 9.90 11.86
N LYS A 65 10.09 10.56 10.79
CA LYS A 65 9.06 11.61 10.81
C LYS A 65 7.74 11.16 10.17
N GLY A 66 7.58 9.87 9.87
CA GLY A 66 6.38 9.37 9.19
C GLY A 66 6.15 9.93 7.79
N LEU A 67 7.17 10.51 7.17
CA LEU A 67 7.09 11.08 5.82
C LEU A 67 7.40 10.01 4.76
N ARG A 68 6.78 10.11 3.59
CA ARG A 68 7.08 9.21 2.46
C ARG A 68 8.28 9.69 1.66
N GLY A 69 8.68 8.93 0.65
CA GLY A 69 9.79 9.26 -0.26
C GLY A 69 10.96 8.28 -0.20
N PHE A 70 10.87 7.26 0.66
CA PHE A 70 11.81 6.14 0.75
C PHE A 70 11.24 4.89 0.10
N LYS A 71 12.11 3.96 -0.32
CA LYS A 71 11.68 2.65 -0.82
C LYS A 71 11.62 1.63 0.29
N LEU A 72 10.53 0.86 0.34
CA LEU A 72 10.45 -0.35 1.15
C LEU A 72 11.27 -1.44 0.49
N THR A 73 11.91 -2.26 1.31
CA THR A 73 12.75 -3.37 0.86
C THR A 73 12.50 -4.57 1.73
N ARG A 74 12.29 -5.72 1.12
CA ARG A 74 12.04 -6.98 1.82
C ARG A 74 13.23 -7.93 1.68
N GLU A 75 13.63 -8.54 2.79
CA GLU A 75 14.64 -9.60 2.79
C GLU A 75 14.04 -10.90 2.23
N ARG A 76 14.75 -11.52 1.28
CA ARG A 76 14.29 -12.70 0.54
C ARG A 76 15.02 -13.94 1.02
N GLU A 77 14.57 -14.52 2.14
CA GLU A 77 15.28 -15.65 2.75
C GLU A 77 14.83 -17.03 2.22
N ALA A 78 13.58 -17.14 1.74
CA ALA A 78 12.98 -18.42 1.36
C ALA A 78 12.87 -18.62 -0.15
N LYS A 79 13.09 -19.86 -0.62
CA LYS A 79 12.77 -20.24 -2.00
C LYS A 79 11.26 -20.20 -2.20
N LEU A 80 10.84 -19.66 -3.35
CA LEU A 80 9.46 -19.75 -3.83
C LEU A 80 9.08 -21.22 -4.05
N GLY A 81 7.83 -21.57 -3.73
CA GLY A 81 7.31 -22.92 -3.95
C GLY A 81 6.67 -23.11 -5.32
N ASP A 82 5.70 -24.01 -5.38
CA ASP A 82 4.98 -24.36 -6.61
C ASP A 82 4.03 -23.25 -7.07
N VAL A 83 3.56 -23.34 -8.32
CA VAL A 83 2.58 -22.40 -8.86
C VAL A 83 1.23 -22.62 -8.17
N VAL A 84 0.71 -21.59 -7.51
CA VAL A 84 -0.59 -21.62 -6.82
C VAL A 84 -1.73 -21.03 -7.63
N LEU A 85 -1.41 -20.15 -8.58
CA LEU A 85 -2.41 -19.46 -9.40
C LEU A 85 -1.84 -19.12 -10.77
N GLU A 86 -2.54 -19.53 -11.81
CA GLU A 86 -2.34 -19.05 -13.18
C GLU A 86 -3.50 -18.13 -13.58
N PHE A 87 -3.21 -16.95 -14.12
CA PHE A 87 -4.22 -15.96 -14.47
C PHE A 87 -3.83 -15.12 -15.68
N GLN A 88 -4.82 -14.49 -16.29
CA GLN A 88 -4.63 -13.64 -17.46
C GLN A 88 -4.56 -12.16 -17.07
N ALA A 89 -3.58 -11.44 -17.60
CA ALA A 89 -3.47 -10.00 -17.50
C ALA A 89 -3.09 -9.45 -18.87
N LYS A 90 -3.96 -8.63 -19.49
CA LYS A 90 -3.70 -8.01 -20.81
C LYS A 90 -3.23 -8.99 -21.90
N GLY A 91 -3.80 -10.20 -21.94
CA GLY A 91 -3.45 -11.24 -22.91
C GLY A 91 -2.16 -12.00 -22.60
N MET A 92 -1.53 -11.73 -21.45
CA MET A 92 -0.40 -12.49 -20.92
C MET A 92 -0.89 -13.50 -19.87
N THR A 93 -0.36 -14.72 -19.95
CA THR A 93 -0.50 -15.71 -18.89
C THR A 93 0.56 -15.46 -17.81
N LEU A 94 0.11 -15.12 -16.60
CA LEU A 94 0.96 -14.92 -15.44
C LEU A 94 0.77 -16.08 -14.46
N ARG A 95 1.84 -16.40 -13.72
CA ARG A 95 1.87 -17.45 -12.71
C ARG A 95 2.38 -16.88 -11.40
N LEU A 96 1.61 -17.10 -10.34
CA LEU A 96 1.99 -16.79 -8.97
C LEU A 96 2.42 -18.08 -8.27
N ARG A 97 3.56 -18.03 -7.59
CA ARG A 97 4.10 -19.14 -6.78
C ARG A 97 3.80 -18.97 -5.29
N GLU A 98 3.89 -20.07 -4.55
CA GLU A 98 3.81 -20.05 -3.09
C GLU A 98 4.84 -19.07 -2.51
N ARG A 99 4.38 -18.24 -1.58
CA ARG A 99 5.18 -17.21 -0.88
C ARG A 99 5.69 -16.08 -1.78
N GLU A 100 5.24 -16.00 -3.02
CA GLU A 100 5.61 -14.93 -3.94
C GLU A 100 4.77 -13.68 -3.70
N VAL A 101 5.43 -12.52 -3.74
CA VAL A 101 4.77 -11.21 -3.87
C VAL A 101 4.97 -10.70 -5.29
N LEU A 102 3.91 -10.72 -6.10
CA LEU A 102 3.91 -10.28 -7.49
C LEU A 102 3.26 -8.89 -7.62
N CYS A 103 3.99 -7.91 -8.15
CA CYS A 103 3.47 -6.58 -8.45
C CYS A 103 2.98 -6.51 -9.90
N LEU A 104 1.76 -6.04 -10.11
CA LEU A 104 1.26 -5.53 -11.40
C LEU A 104 1.38 -4.01 -11.38
N VAL A 105 2.27 -3.47 -12.20
CA VAL A 105 2.52 -2.02 -12.30
C VAL A 105 2.07 -1.47 -13.64
N GLY A 106 1.81 -0.16 -13.69
CA GLY A 106 1.45 0.54 -14.92
C GLY A 106 0.55 1.74 -14.66
N LYS A 107 0.27 2.52 -15.71
CA LYS A 107 -0.54 3.75 -15.62
C LYS A 107 -1.98 3.48 -15.15
N ASN A 108 -2.69 4.54 -14.75
CA ASN A 108 -4.12 4.43 -14.49
C ASN A 108 -4.88 4.04 -15.76
N GLY A 109 -5.92 3.21 -15.61
CA GLY A 109 -6.70 2.69 -16.74
C GLY A 109 -6.04 1.59 -17.57
N VAL A 110 -4.82 1.13 -17.24
CA VAL A 110 -4.18 0.01 -17.97
C VAL A 110 -4.78 -1.36 -17.63
N GLY A 111 -5.80 -1.43 -16.76
CA GLY A 111 -6.50 -2.67 -16.46
C GLY A 111 -6.01 -3.44 -15.25
N LYS A 112 -5.16 -2.86 -14.38
CA LYS A 112 -4.73 -3.48 -13.10
C LYS A 112 -5.92 -3.95 -12.26
N THR A 113 -6.83 -3.04 -11.93
CA THR A 113 -8.08 -3.34 -11.20
C THR A 113 -8.95 -4.37 -11.93
N THR A 114 -9.02 -4.32 -13.26
CA THR A 114 -9.78 -5.30 -14.06
C THR A 114 -9.18 -6.69 -13.94
N THR A 115 -7.85 -6.81 -13.97
CA THR A 115 -7.16 -8.08 -13.70
C THR A 115 -7.49 -8.59 -12.30
N LEU A 116 -7.41 -7.77 -11.27
CA LEU A 116 -7.74 -8.18 -9.89
C LEU A 116 -9.20 -8.61 -9.74
N LYS A 117 -10.15 -7.91 -10.37
CA LYS A 117 -11.56 -8.31 -10.39
C LYS A 117 -11.77 -9.70 -10.98
N SER A 118 -10.99 -10.10 -11.99
CA SER A 118 -11.06 -11.45 -12.57
C SER A 118 -10.58 -12.56 -11.62
N LEU A 119 -9.90 -12.20 -10.53
CA LEU A 119 -9.41 -13.12 -9.51
C LEU A 119 -10.40 -13.34 -8.37
N VAL A 120 -11.53 -12.61 -8.33
CA VAL A 120 -12.57 -12.82 -7.32
C VAL A 120 -13.04 -14.27 -7.37
N GLY A 121 -13.09 -14.92 -6.20
CA GLY A 121 -13.39 -16.34 -6.06
C GLY A 121 -12.18 -17.29 -6.21
N LYS A 122 -11.04 -16.78 -6.72
CA LYS A 122 -9.74 -17.50 -6.76
C LYS A 122 -8.74 -16.95 -5.74
N ALA A 123 -8.88 -15.69 -5.37
CA ALA A 123 -8.09 -14.99 -4.38
C ALA A 123 -9.00 -14.13 -3.49
N PHE A 124 -8.50 -13.78 -2.29
CA PHE A 124 -9.12 -12.74 -1.48
C PHE A 124 -8.69 -11.38 -2.02
N VAL A 125 -9.62 -10.63 -2.62
CA VAL A 125 -9.32 -9.35 -3.28
C VAL A 125 -9.69 -8.19 -2.37
N ILE A 126 -8.72 -7.32 -2.08
CA ILE A 126 -8.88 -6.06 -1.35
C ILE A 126 -8.77 -4.94 -2.38
N PHE A 127 -9.80 -4.12 -2.49
CA PHE A 127 -9.90 -2.99 -3.39
C PHE A 127 -9.46 -1.70 -2.71
N GLN A 128 -9.16 -0.69 -3.52
CA GLN A 128 -8.63 0.60 -3.08
C GLN A 128 -9.52 1.34 -2.07
N ASN A 129 -10.84 1.09 -2.04
CA ASN A 129 -11.73 1.68 -1.05
C ASN A 129 -12.15 0.63 -0.01
N PRO A 130 -11.52 0.64 1.19
CA PRO A 130 -11.82 -0.33 2.23
C PRO A 130 -13.28 -0.32 2.71
N ASP A 131 -13.92 0.85 2.73
CA ASP A 131 -15.26 1.03 3.26
C ASP A 131 -16.32 0.23 2.48
N LEU A 132 -16.03 -0.13 1.23
CA LEU A 132 -16.93 -0.93 0.40
C LEU A 132 -16.83 -2.44 0.69
N GLN A 133 -15.98 -2.86 1.62
CA GLN A 133 -15.68 -4.27 1.88
C GLN A 133 -15.88 -4.69 3.33
N PHE A 134 -16.42 -3.81 4.19
CA PHE A 134 -16.85 -4.20 5.53
C PHE A 134 -18.32 -4.63 5.50
N PHE A 135 -18.60 -5.80 6.06
CA PHE A 135 -19.91 -6.44 6.08
C PHE A 135 -20.49 -6.61 7.49
N HIS A 136 -19.71 -6.37 8.54
CA HIS A 136 -20.05 -6.56 9.94
C HIS A 136 -19.94 -5.27 10.74
N ALA A 137 -20.56 -5.28 11.93
CA ALA A 137 -20.64 -4.11 12.79
C ALA A 137 -19.32 -3.85 13.52
N THR A 138 -18.54 -4.89 13.79
CA THR A 138 -17.32 -4.83 14.61
C THR A 138 -16.10 -5.42 13.90
N VAL A 139 -14.90 -4.95 14.30
CA VAL A 139 -13.62 -5.50 13.82
C VAL A 139 -13.48 -6.99 14.14
N ARG A 140 -13.98 -7.43 15.31
CA ARG A 140 -13.98 -8.84 15.72
C ARG A 140 -14.76 -9.73 14.77
N GLU A 141 -15.89 -9.25 14.26
CA GLU A 141 -16.71 -10.03 13.33
C GLU A 141 -16.09 -10.07 11.92
N GLU A 142 -15.43 -8.99 11.50
CA GLU A 142 -14.67 -8.95 10.24
C GLU A 142 -13.45 -9.87 10.23
N VAL A 143 -12.73 -9.91 11.36
CA VAL A 143 -11.49 -10.66 11.52
C VAL A 143 -11.77 -11.91 12.35
N LYS A 144 -11.99 -13.03 11.67
CA LYS A 144 -12.41 -14.28 12.32
C LYS A 144 -11.26 -14.92 13.11
N GLY A 145 -11.33 -14.79 14.43
CA GLY A 145 -10.44 -15.49 15.36
C GLY A 145 -9.46 -14.57 16.06
N ASP A 146 -9.26 -14.82 17.36
CA ASP A 146 -8.42 -13.98 18.22
C ASP A 146 -6.95 -13.98 17.81
N GLU A 147 -6.47 -15.07 17.20
CA GLU A 147 -5.11 -15.16 16.65
C GLU A 147 -4.84 -14.06 15.61
N ALA A 148 -5.77 -13.86 14.66
CA ALA A 148 -5.61 -12.82 13.64
C ALA A 148 -5.74 -11.41 14.24
N LEU A 149 -6.61 -11.21 15.23
CA LEU A 149 -6.68 -9.93 15.94
C LEU A 149 -5.38 -9.62 16.68
N GLU A 150 -4.73 -10.62 17.26
CA GLU A 150 -3.47 -10.47 17.98
C GLU A 150 -2.29 -10.23 17.03
N LEU A 151 -2.13 -11.06 16.00
CA LEU A 151 -1.05 -10.97 15.01
C LEU A 151 -1.02 -9.62 14.30
N PHE A 152 -2.20 -9.04 14.02
CA PHE A 152 -2.32 -7.75 13.33
C PHE A 152 -2.46 -6.57 14.30
N GLY A 153 -2.40 -6.78 15.62
CA GLY A 153 -2.51 -5.70 16.62
C GLY A 153 -3.83 -4.94 16.55
N LEU A 154 -4.95 -5.68 16.51
CA LEU A 154 -6.32 -5.17 16.44
C LEU A 154 -7.14 -5.48 17.70
N LYS A 155 -6.52 -6.11 18.72
CA LYS A 155 -7.19 -6.60 19.93
C LYS A 155 -7.91 -5.49 20.73
N ASP A 156 -7.28 -4.32 20.82
CA ASP A 156 -7.81 -3.11 21.48
C ASP A 156 -8.94 -2.42 20.68
N LYS A 157 -9.10 -2.80 19.41
CA LYS A 157 -10.10 -2.26 18.48
C LYS A 157 -11.18 -3.27 18.12
N ALA A 158 -11.14 -4.47 18.70
CA ALA A 158 -12.02 -5.59 18.35
C ALA A 158 -13.51 -5.21 18.36
N GLU A 159 -13.95 -4.43 19.36
CA GLU A 159 -15.35 -4.02 19.53
C GLU A 159 -15.71 -2.71 18.82
N LYS A 160 -14.73 -2.05 18.17
CA LYS A 160 -15.00 -0.82 17.40
C LYS A 160 -15.62 -1.17 16.06
N SER A 161 -16.35 -0.21 15.50
CA SER A 161 -16.80 -0.30 14.11
C SER A 161 -15.62 -0.14 13.15
N PRO A 162 -15.44 -1.01 12.13
CA PRO A 162 -14.40 -0.85 11.12
C PRO A 162 -14.48 0.51 10.40
N TYR A 163 -15.69 1.04 10.22
CA TYR A 163 -15.94 2.32 9.58
C TYR A 163 -15.40 3.53 10.36
N ALA A 164 -15.22 3.40 11.68
CA ALA A 164 -14.71 4.45 12.56
C ALA A 164 -13.18 4.49 12.67
N LEU A 165 -12.48 3.57 11.98
CA LEU A 165 -11.03 3.47 12.01
C LEU A 165 -10.36 4.43 11.01
N SER A 166 -9.08 4.71 11.20
CA SER A 166 -8.27 5.41 10.20
C SER A 166 -8.12 4.57 8.92
N TYR A 167 -7.75 5.17 7.79
CA TYR A 167 -7.56 4.42 6.55
C TYR A 167 -6.55 3.28 6.69
N GLY A 168 -5.40 3.53 7.33
CA GLY A 168 -4.38 2.50 7.57
C GLY A 168 -4.88 1.37 8.48
N GLU A 169 -5.68 1.70 9.49
CA GLU A 169 -6.34 0.71 10.35
C GLU A 169 -7.39 -0.10 9.60
N LYS A 170 -8.18 0.52 8.72
CA LYS A 170 -9.14 -0.16 7.83
C LYS A 170 -8.43 -1.18 6.93
N MET A 171 -7.34 -0.77 6.29
CA MET A 171 -6.52 -1.68 5.47
C MET A 171 -5.99 -2.86 6.28
N ARG A 172 -5.51 -2.61 7.51
CA ARG A 172 -5.07 -3.66 8.43
C ARG A 172 -6.19 -4.64 8.78
N VAL A 173 -7.41 -4.16 9.04
CA VAL A 173 -8.58 -5.03 9.27
C VAL A 173 -8.87 -5.91 8.05
N LEU A 174 -8.84 -5.35 6.83
CA LEU A 174 -9.07 -6.14 5.61
C LEU A 174 -7.98 -7.19 5.37
N ILE A 175 -6.71 -6.84 5.61
CA ILE A 175 -5.60 -7.80 5.50
C ILE A 175 -5.71 -8.90 6.55
N ALA A 176 -6.08 -8.57 7.79
CA ALA A 176 -6.33 -9.55 8.84
C ALA A 176 -7.55 -10.45 8.53
N SER A 177 -8.60 -9.88 7.92
CA SER A 177 -9.75 -10.66 7.42
C SER A 177 -9.32 -11.63 6.31
N ALA A 178 -8.51 -11.17 5.35
CA ALA A 178 -7.94 -12.02 4.31
C ALA A 178 -7.11 -13.17 4.89
N PHE A 179 -6.29 -12.88 5.90
CA PHE A 179 -5.51 -13.89 6.63
C PHE A 179 -6.42 -14.92 7.32
N SER A 180 -7.41 -14.46 8.11
CA SER A 180 -8.33 -15.33 8.85
C SER A 180 -9.25 -16.18 7.95
N SER A 181 -9.53 -15.73 6.72
CA SER A 181 -10.26 -16.50 5.71
C SER A 181 -9.51 -17.77 5.24
N LYS A 182 -8.23 -17.92 5.62
CA LYS A 182 -7.30 -18.96 5.17
C LYS A 182 -7.04 -18.97 3.66
N SER A 183 -7.36 -17.89 2.96
CA SER A 183 -7.07 -17.73 1.54
C SER A 183 -5.58 -17.88 1.25
N LYS A 184 -5.19 -18.73 0.30
CA LYS A 184 -3.78 -18.92 -0.09
C LYS A 184 -3.23 -17.75 -0.88
N VAL A 185 -4.10 -17.08 -1.64
CA VAL A 185 -3.76 -15.92 -2.47
C VAL A 185 -4.54 -14.71 -2.01
N ILE A 186 -3.83 -13.60 -1.82
CA ILE A 186 -4.38 -12.30 -1.46
C ILE A 186 -4.01 -11.32 -2.57
N ALA A 187 -4.97 -10.55 -3.06
CA ALA A 187 -4.76 -9.55 -4.09
C ALA A 187 -5.12 -8.16 -3.54
N LEU A 188 -4.24 -7.18 -3.73
CA LEU A 188 -4.36 -5.83 -3.18
C LEU A 188 -4.38 -4.81 -4.32
N ASP A 189 -5.42 -3.98 -4.40
CA ASP A 189 -5.53 -2.91 -5.38
C ASP A 189 -5.20 -1.55 -4.75
N GLU A 190 -4.09 -0.94 -5.20
CA GLU A 190 -3.56 0.34 -4.73
C GLU A 190 -3.50 0.48 -3.19
N PRO A 191 -2.89 -0.50 -2.47
CA PRO A 191 -3.01 -0.60 -1.01
C PRO A 191 -2.37 0.56 -0.24
N SER A 192 -1.41 1.27 -0.85
CA SER A 192 -0.68 2.39 -0.23
C SER A 192 -1.32 3.75 -0.48
N THR A 193 -2.47 3.80 -1.16
CA THR A 193 -3.28 5.01 -1.31
C THR A 193 -3.55 5.63 0.06
N GLY A 194 -3.27 6.92 0.25
CA GLY A 194 -3.57 7.63 1.51
C GLY A 194 -2.81 7.13 2.74
N MET A 195 -1.81 6.25 2.58
CA MET A 195 -0.89 5.89 3.65
C MET A 195 0.23 6.91 3.74
N ASP A 196 0.60 7.28 4.97
CA ASP A 196 1.84 7.99 5.30
C ASP A 196 3.03 7.02 5.43
N GLY A 197 4.20 7.55 5.82
CA GLY A 197 5.42 6.75 5.99
C GLY A 197 5.32 5.71 7.09
N GLU A 198 4.67 6.02 8.22
CA GLU A 198 4.48 5.06 9.31
C GLU A 198 3.57 3.90 8.90
N SER A 199 2.47 4.24 8.21
CA SER A 199 1.51 3.26 7.69
C SER A 199 2.16 2.37 6.64
N LEU A 200 3.05 2.89 5.79
CA LEU A 200 3.83 2.08 4.84
C LEU A 200 4.75 1.07 5.54
N ILE A 201 5.43 1.48 6.61
CA ILE A 201 6.27 0.57 7.40
C ILE A 201 5.41 -0.51 8.06
N SER A 202 4.24 -0.14 8.59
CA SER A 202 3.29 -1.12 9.11
C SER A 202 2.79 -2.07 8.02
N PHE A 203 2.56 -1.56 6.80
CA PHE A 203 2.13 -2.36 5.66
C PHE A 203 3.19 -3.39 5.26
N GLN A 204 4.46 -2.99 5.19
CA GLN A 204 5.57 -3.92 4.96
C GLN A 204 5.53 -5.09 5.96
N LYS A 205 5.42 -4.80 7.27
CA LYS A 205 5.39 -5.84 8.31
C LYS A 205 4.23 -6.83 8.11
N MET A 206 3.08 -6.35 7.66
CA MET A 206 1.93 -7.21 7.34
C MET A 206 2.21 -8.10 6.12
N ILE A 207 2.83 -7.56 5.08
CA ILE A 207 3.24 -8.35 3.90
C ILE A 207 4.25 -9.44 4.30
N ASP A 208 5.24 -9.09 5.12
CA ASP A 208 6.24 -10.05 5.61
C ASP A 208 5.59 -11.18 6.43
N LEU A 209 4.69 -10.83 7.34
CA LEU A 209 3.92 -11.80 8.13
C LEU A 209 3.10 -12.73 7.23
N LEU A 210 2.36 -12.18 6.26
CA LEU A 210 1.55 -12.99 5.34
C LEU A 210 2.42 -14.00 4.59
N VAL A 211 3.60 -13.59 4.12
CA VAL A 211 4.49 -14.51 3.40
C VAL A 211 5.10 -15.56 4.33
N GLN A 212 5.47 -15.21 5.56
CA GLN A 212 5.90 -16.17 6.59
C GLN A 212 4.81 -17.22 6.87
N GLU A 213 3.55 -16.79 6.84
CA GLU A 213 2.36 -17.63 6.97
C GLU A 213 1.92 -18.31 5.66
N ASN A 214 2.85 -18.49 4.71
CA ASN A 214 2.65 -19.22 3.46
C ASN A 214 1.59 -18.63 2.52
N ARG A 215 1.32 -17.32 2.62
CA ARG A 215 0.43 -16.61 1.70
C ARG A 215 1.21 -16.11 0.49
N SER A 216 0.53 -16.09 -0.65
CA SER A 216 1.04 -15.52 -1.90
C SER A 216 0.25 -14.27 -2.23
N ILE A 217 0.90 -13.23 -2.73
CA ILE A 217 0.33 -11.89 -2.78
C ILE A 217 0.45 -11.33 -4.19
N ILE A 218 -0.63 -10.72 -4.69
CA ILE A 218 -0.62 -9.90 -5.90
C ILE A 218 -0.89 -8.45 -5.49
N ILE A 219 -0.03 -7.53 -5.89
CA ILE A 219 -0.21 -6.09 -5.60
C ILE A 219 -0.36 -5.36 -6.94
N ALA A 220 -1.54 -4.81 -7.19
CA ALA A 220 -1.73 -3.83 -8.25
C ALA A 220 -1.37 -2.45 -7.72
N THR A 221 -0.35 -1.80 -8.27
CA THR A 221 0.02 -0.47 -7.82
C THR A 221 0.80 0.32 -8.87
N HIS A 222 0.82 1.64 -8.72
CA HIS A 222 1.77 2.53 -9.41
C HIS A 222 2.79 3.16 -8.44
N ASP A 223 2.76 2.76 -7.18
CA ASP A 223 3.54 3.37 -6.11
C ASP A 223 4.94 2.78 -6.00
N GLU A 224 5.94 3.59 -6.33
CA GLU A 224 7.35 3.23 -6.25
C GLU A 224 7.86 2.90 -4.86
N ASP A 225 7.23 3.43 -3.81
CA ASP A 225 7.66 3.19 -2.43
C ASP A 225 7.48 1.71 -2.06
N ILE A 226 6.51 1.01 -2.65
CA ILE A 226 6.17 -0.36 -2.27
C ILE A 226 6.65 -1.43 -3.26
N ILE A 227 7.06 -1.05 -4.48
CA ILE A 227 7.55 -2.02 -5.50
C ILE A 227 8.72 -2.86 -4.97
N GLY A 228 9.56 -2.31 -4.10
CA GLY A 228 10.69 -3.05 -3.51
C GLY A 228 10.29 -4.18 -2.55
N LEU A 229 9.00 -4.32 -2.21
CA LEU A 229 8.45 -5.48 -1.50
C LEU A 229 8.24 -6.69 -2.41
N CYS A 230 8.15 -6.47 -3.73
CA CYS A 230 7.74 -7.49 -4.69
C CYS A 230 8.93 -8.34 -5.16
N ASP A 231 8.72 -9.65 -5.22
CA ASP A 231 9.65 -10.63 -5.79
C ASP A 231 9.72 -10.51 -7.31
N THR A 232 8.54 -10.35 -7.93
CA THR A 232 8.33 -10.23 -9.38
C THR A 232 7.56 -8.94 -9.65
N VAL A 233 7.99 -8.17 -10.65
CA VAL A 233 7.29 -6.95 -11.12
C VAL A 233 6.92 -7.13 -12.58
N VAL A 234 5.64 -7.00 -12.89
CA VAL A 234 5.10 -7.09 -14.25
C VAL A 234 4.55 -5.72 -14.63
N ASN A 235 5.13 -5.10 -15.66
CA ASN A 235 4.62 -3.85 -16.21
C ASN A 235 3.51 -4.16 -17.22
N LEU A 236 2.31 -3.65 -16.95
CA LEU A 236 1.19 -3.69 -17.90
C LEU A 236 1.27 -2.45 -18.78
N GLU A 237 1.37 -2.69 -20.09
CA GLU A 237 1.36 -1.65 -21.11
C GLU A 237 0.01 -1.63 -21.85
N LYS A 238 -0.26 -0.53 -22.56
CA LYS A 238 -1.55 -0.32 -23.24
C LYS A 238 -1.72 -1.23 -24.44
#